data_AF-A0A3N5T995-F1
#
_entry.id   AF-A0A3N5T995-F1
#
_cell.length_a   1.000
_cell.length_b   1.000
_cell.length_c   1.000
_cell.angle_alpha   90.00
_cell.angle_beta   90.00
_cell.angle_gamma   90.00
#
_symmetry.space_group_name_H-M   'P 1'
#
loop_
_entity.id
_entity.type
_entity.pdbx_description
1 polymer ?
#
loop_
_entity_poly.entity_id
_entity_poly.type
_entity_poly.pdbx_seq_one_letter_code
_entity_poly.pdbx_strand_id
1 'polypeptide(L)' 'PQVLEILKLLPRTNCRECGEPTCMVFAARAAEGVKGAADCPPLTAEAQNRLRDYLGRFNFDV' A
#
# COMPACT_ATOMS: atom_id res chain seq x y z
N PRO A 1 4.32 0.28 -10.06
CA PRO A 1 4.78 0.41 -8.65
C PRO A 1 5.70 -0.77 -8.24
N GLN A 2 6.75 -0.53 -7.45
CA GLN A 2 7.63 -1.61 -6.95
C GLN A 2 7.17 -2.09 -5.58
N VAL A 3 6.98 -3.41 -5.41
CA VAL A 3 6.48 -4.01 -4.16
C VAL A 3 7.33 -3.63 -2.94
N LEU A 4 8.66 -3.66 -3.07
CA LEU A 4 9.55 -3.31 -1.96
C LEU A 4 9.47 -1.84 -1.55
N GLU A 5 9.22 -0.93 -2.51
CA GLU A 5 9.01 0.49 -2.21
C GLU A 5 7.67 0.74 -1.52
N ILE A 6 6.61 0.03 -1.94
CA ILE A 6 5.33 0.06 -1.21
C ILE A 6 5.52 -0.45 0.21
N LEU A 7 6.20 -1.58 0.39
CA LEU A 7 6.46 -2.15 1.70
C LEU A 7 7.24 -1.20 2.64
N LYS A 8 8.12 -0.34 2.10
CA LYS A 8 8.82 0.72 2.88
C LYS A 8 7.88 1.82 3.37
N LEU A 9 6.74 2.03 2.73
CA LEU A 9 5.73 3.02 3.12
C LEU A 9 4.69 2.46 4.10
N LEU A 10 4.70 1.14 4.36
CA LEU A 10 3.78 0.49 5.28
C LEU A 10 4.33 0.45 6.72
N PRO A 11 3.45 0.29 7.73
CA PRO A 11 3.85 0.14 9.13
C PRO A 11 4.56 -1.20 9.43
N ARG A 12 4.48 -2.19 8.52
CA ARG A 12 5.13 -3.51 8.61
C ARG A 12 4.77 -4.32 9.87
N THR A 13 3.59 -4.09 10.43
CA THR A 13 3.10 -4.78 11.63
C THR A 13 2.58 -6.19 11.37
N ASN A 14 2.28 -6.54 10.11
CA ASN A 14 1.57 -7.77 9.73
C ASN A 14 0.25 -7.98 10.51
N CYS A 15 -0.47 -6.90 10.83
CA CYS A 15 -1.67 -6.93 11.67
C CYS A 15 -2.87 -7.69 11.08
N ARG A 16 -2.91 -7.88 9.75
CA ARG A 16 -4.01 -8.52 8.99
C ARG A 16 -5.34 -7.78 9.00
N GLU A 17 -5.39 -6.55 9.52
CA GLU A 17 -6.61 -5.71 9.54
C GLU A 17 -7.12 -5.35 8.13
N CYS A 18 -6.25 -5.40 7.12
CA CYS A 18 -6.59 -5.19 5.71
C CYS A 18 -7.08 -6.47 4.98
N GLY A 19 -7.12 -7.61 5.69
CA GLY A 19 -7.48 -8.93 5.16
C GLY A 19 -6.32 -9.72 4.55
N GLU A 20 -5.11 -9.14 4.45
CA GLU A 20 -3.94 -9.81 3.87
C GLU A 20 -3.08 -10.52 4.93
N PRO A 21 -2.45 -11.67 4.61
CA PRO A 21 -1.69 -12.45 5.58
C PRO A 21 -0.41 -11.77 6.08
N THR A 22 0.18 -10.88 5.26
CA THR A 22 1.37 -10.08 5.59
C THR A 22 1.31 -8.71 4.89
N CYS A 23 2.10 -7.75 5.38
CA CYS A 23 2.29 -6.47 4.70
C CYS A 23 2.95 -6.62 3.32
N MET A 24 3.73 -7.68 3.08
CA MET A 24 4.29 -7.98 1.76
C MET A 24 3.19 -8.32 0.76
N VAL A 25 2.19 -9.11 1.17
CA VAL A 25 1.06 -9.44 0.29
C VAL A 25 0.20 -8.21 0.03
N PHE A 26 -0.06 -7.37 1.04
CA PHE A 26 -0.69 -6.06 0.80
C PHE A 26 0.10 -5.22 -0.21
N ALA A 27 1.43 -5.16 -0.08
CA ALA A 27 2.27 -4.42 -1.01
C ALA A 27 2.21 -4.96 -2.44
N ALA A 28 2.15 -6.28 -2.61
CA ALA A 28 1.95 -6.93 -3.91
C ALA A 28 0.58 -6.57 -4.51
N ARG A 29 -0.50 -6.70 -3.75
CA ARG A 29 -1.86 -6.32 -4.18
C ARG A 29 -1.99 -4.85 -4.51
N ALA A 30 -1.31 -3.97 -3.78
CA ALA A 30 -1.27 -2.55 -4.09
C ALA A 30 -0.47 -2.25 -5.37
N ALA A 31 0.60 -3.01 -5.64
CA ALA A 31 1.32 -2.90 -6.91
C ALA A 31 0.47 -3.37 -8.11
N GLU A 32 -0.42 -4.34 -7.90
CA GLU A 32 -1.39 -4.85 -8.88
C GLU A 32 -2.64 -3.94 -9.04
N GLY A 33 -2.77 -2.87 -8.23
CA GLY A 33 -3.93 -1.99 -8.25
C GLY A 33 -5.17 -2.54 -7.54
N VAL A 34 -5.07 -3.70 -6.89
CA VAL A 34 -6.16 -4.35 -6.14
C VAL A 34 -6.44 -3.65 -4.81
N LYS A 35 -5.42 -3.03 -4.21
CA LYS A 35 -5.49 -2.31 -2.93
C LYS A 35 -4.92 -0.90 -3.08
N GLY A 36 -5.55 0.08 -2.45
CA GLY A 36 -5.09 1.46 -2.34
C GLY A 36 -4.60 1.82 -0.94
N ALA A 37 -4.12 3.05 -0.77
CA ALA A 37 -3.62 3.54 0.52
C ALA A 37 -4.66 3.51 1.65
N ALA A 38 -5.95 3.67 1.32
CA ALA A 38 -7.04 3.62 2.29
C ALA A 38 -7.32 2.20 2.82
N ASP A 39 -6.84 1.16 2.13
CA ASP A 39 -7.11 -0.24 2.49
C ASP A 39 -6.16 -0.79 3.57
N CYS A 40 -5.24 0.01 4.10
CA CYS A 40 -4.40 -0.35 5.25
C CYS A 40 -4.79 0.51 6.46
N PRO A 41 -5.67 0.00 7.36
CA PRO A 41 -6.19 0.76 8.50
C PRO A 41 -5.13 1.33 9.45
N PRO A 42 -3.98 0.66 9.71
CA PRO A 42 -2.97 1.22 10.61
C PRO A 42 -2.15 2.39 10.05
N LEU A 43 -2.33 2.77 8.78
CA LEU A 43 -1.63 3.93 8.24
C LEU A 43 -2.18 5.22 8.86
N THR A 44 -1.27 6.10 9.28
CA THR A 44 -1.63 7.49 9.62
C THR A 44 -2.07 8.24 8.36
N ALA A 45 -2.81 9.35 8.53
CA ALA A 45 -3.22 10.18 7.39
C ALA A 45 -2.02 10.64 6.54
N GLU A 46 -0.90 10.98 7.16
CA GLU A 46 0.33 11.34 6.46
C GLU A 46 0.92 10.16 5.65
N ALA A 47 0.98 8.96 6.25
CA ALA A 47 1.50 7.77 5.58
C ALA A 47 0.57 7.32 4.43
N GLN A 48 -0.75 7.46 4.60
CA GLN A 48 -1.71 7.25 3.53
C GLN A 48 -1.48 8.21 2.35
N ASN A 49 -1.22 9.50 2.62
CA ASN A 49 -0.92 10.48 1.56
C ASN A 49 0.36 10.09 0.81
N ARG A 50 1.44 9.76 1.54
CA ARG A 50 2.71 9.32 0.92
C ARG A 50 2.54 8.08 0.04
N LEU A 51 1.77 7.10 0.50
CA LEU A 51 1.48 5.90 -0.28
C LEU A 51 0.60 6.22 -1.50
N ARG A 52 -0.40 7.07 -1.34
CA ARG A 52 -1.26 7.53 -2.44
C ARG A 52 -0.44 8.25 -3.52
N ASP A 53 0.44 9.18 -3.13
CA ASP A 53 1.30 9.92 -4.05
C ASP A 53 2.29 8.99 -4.76
N TYR A 54 2.84 7.99 -4.06
CA TYR A 54 3.71 6.99 -4.67
C TYR A 54 2.98 6.15 -5.72
N LEU A 55 1.81 5.58 -5.35
CA LEU A 55 1.01 4.75 -6.26
C LEU A 55 0.50 5.56 -7.46
N GLY A 56 0.10 6.82 -7.23
CA GLY A 56 -0.39 7.73 -8.27
C GLY A 56 0.61 8.03 -9.39
N ARG A 57 1.93 7.84 -9.16
CA ARG A 57 2.96 7.97 -10.21
C ARG A 57 2.92 6.86 -11.27
N PHE A 58 2.14 5.81 -11.04
CA PHE A 58 2.07 4.65 -11.93
C PHE A 58 0.66 4.42 -12.48
N ASN A 59 -0.35 5.11 -11.95
CA ASN A 59 -1.69 5.14 -12.53
C ASN A 59 -1.67 6.12 -13.72
N PHE A 60 -1.05 5.70 -14.82
CA PHE A 60 -1.19 6.31 -16.14
C PHE A 60 -1.97 5.33 -17.01
N ASP A 61 -3.28 5.24 -16.79
CA ASP A 61 -4.18 4.57 -17.72
C ASP A 61 -5.26 5.55 -18.18
N VAL A 62 -5.02 6.04 -19.41
CA VAL A 62 -5.86 6.76 -20.40
C VAL A 62 -6.21 8.22 -20.12
#